data_AF-A0A528TH52-F1
#
_entry.id   AF-A0A528TH52-F1
#
_cell.length_a   1.000
_cell.length_b   1.000
_cell.length_c   1.000
_cell.angle_alpha   90.00
_cell.angle_beta   90.00
_cell.angle_gamma   90.00
#
_symmetry.space_group_name_H-M   'P 1'
#
loop_
_entity.id
_entity.type
_entity.pdbx_description
1 polymer ?
#
loop_
_entity_poly.entity_id
_entity_poly.type
_entity_poly.pdbx_seq_one_letter_code
_entity_poly.pdbx_strand_id
1 'polypeptide(L)'
;IRIWSVAGGLERAVLRGHSGAVDSAQFSPNGLYVVTASSKDRTVRLWATQSGRQIAVLGSHDEATILLGFTRAAFSSDGTRVAIVSGEKDVRILRVFQTSRDLIDFP
;
A
#
# COMPACT_ATOMS: atom_id res chain seq x y z
N ILE A 1 4.13 -10.35 -3.51
CA ILE A 1 4.94 -9.95 -2.33
C ILE A 1 4.74 -10.98 -1.23
N ARG A 2 5.71 -11.19 -0.32
CA ARG A 2 5.60 -12.09 0.83
C ARG A 2 5.87 -11.32 2.12
N ILE A 3 5.11 -11.60 3.17
CA ILE A 3 5.33 -11.09 4.53
C ILE A 3 5.92 -12.21 5.36
N TRP A 4 6.99 -11.92 6.09
CA TRP A 4 7.72 -12.89 6.90
C TRP A 4 7.74 -12.47 8.37
N SER A 5 7.72 -13.45 9.26
CA SER A 5 7.99 -13.26 10.68
C SER A 5 9.48 -13.43 10.94
N VAL A 6 10.15 -12.40 11.46
CA VAL A 6 11.59 -12.47 11.76
C VAL A 6 11.88 -13.49 12.87
N ALA A 7 11.08 -13.50 13.93
CA ALA A 7 11.30 -14.36 15.10
C ALA A 7 11.27 -15.87 14.78
N GLY A 8 10.56 -16.28 13.72
CA GLY A 8 10.45 -17.69 13.32
C GLY A 8 10.92 -18.01 11.90
N GLY A 9 11.30 -17.01 11.10
CA GLY A 9 11.60 -17.18 9.67
C GLY A 9 10.41 -17.67 8.83
N LEU A 10 9.18 -17.64 9.38
CA LEU A 10 8.00 -18.20 8.73
C LEU A 10 7.32 -17.18 7.83
N GLU A 11 6.90 -17.63 6.64
CA GLU A 11 6.00 -16.86 5.79
C GLU A 11 4.64 -16.73 6.48
N ARG A 12 4.17 -15.49 6.62
CA ARG A 12 2.87 -15.17 7.23
C ARG A 12 1.78 -15.01 6.18
N ALA A 13 2.09 -14.35 5.07
CA ALA A 13 1.11 -14.06 4.04
C ALA A 13 1.77 -13.81 2.67
N VAL A 14 1.03 -14.10 1.60
CA VAL A 14 1.38 -13.74 0.23
C VAL A 14 0.40 -12.71 -0.30
N LEU A 15 0.91 -11.54 -0.67
CA LEU A 15 0.12 -10.48 -1.30
C LEU A 15 0.12 -10.70 -2.81
N ARG A 16 -1.01 -11.17 -3.35
CA ARG A 16 -1.24 -11.45 -4.77
C ARG A 16 -2.21 -10.43 -5.36
N GLY A 17 -1.83 -9.81 -6.47
CA GLY A 17 -2.73 -8.91 -7.20
C GLY A 17 -2.03 -7.92 -8.13
N HIS A 18 -0.81 -7.51 -7.80
CA HIS A 18 0.05 -6.73 -8.71
C HIS A 18 0.41 -7.56 -9.94
N SER A 19 0.20 -6.99 -11.13
CA SER A 19 0.57 -7.59 -12.43
C SER A 19 1.93 -7.11 -12.93
N GLY A 20 2.53 -6.14 -12.23
CA GLY A 20 3.84 -5.55 -12.51
C GLY A 20 4.86 -5.80 -11.42
N ALA A 21 6.09 -5.34 -11.66
CA ALA A 21 7.12 -5.29 -10.62
C ALA A 21 6.69 -4.31 -9.53
N VAL A 22 6.91 -4.69 -8.27
CA VAL A 22 6.55 -3.86 -7.11
C VAL A 22 7.75 -3.00 -6.76
N ASP A 23 7.58 -1.69 -6.85
CA ASP A 23 8.67 -0.74 -6.68
C ASP A 23 8.89 -0.39 -5.21
N SER A 24 7.82 -0.34 -4.41
CA SER A 24 7.88 -0.07 -2.97
C SER A 24 6.82 -0.83 -2.18
N ALA A 25 7.16 -1.14 -0.94
CA ALA A 25 6.24 -1.64 0.08
C ALA A 25 6.57 -0.97 1.43
N GLN A 26 5.56 -0.52 2.17
CA GLN A 26 5.72 0.09 3.48
C GLN A 26 4.62 -0.39 4.43
N PHE A 27 5.01 -0.75 5.66
CA PHE A 27 4.06 -1.05 6.72
C PHE A 27 3.38 0.22 7.23
N SER A 28 2.13 0.09 7.68
CA SER A 28 1.51 1.08 8.56
C SER A 28 2.27 1.17 9.90
N PRO A 29 2.15 2.27 10.66
CA PRO A 29 2.83 2.44 11.95
C PRO A 29 2.52 1.33 12.96
N ASN A 30 1.31 0.76 12.91
CA ASN A 30 0.90 -0.35 13.77
C ASN A 30 1.25 -1.74 13.21
N GLY A 31 1.84 -1.83 12.01
CA GLY A 31 2.23 -3.09 11.36
C GLY A 31 1.07 -3.98 10.90
N LEU A 32 -0.18 -3.54 11.00
CA LEU A 32 -1.36 -4.32 10.61
C LEU A 32 -1.67 -4.22 9.10
N TYR A 33 -1.11 -3.22 8.42
CA TYR A 33 -1.29 -3.03 6.98
C TYR A 33 0.03 -2.84 6.25
N VAL A 34 0.01 -3.12 4.95
CA VAL A 34 1.06 -2.73 4.02
C VAL A 34 0.45 -1.91 2.90
N VAL A 35 1.09 -0.82 2.52
CA VAL A 35 0.85 -0.14 1.25
C VAL A 35 1.96 -0.52 0.27
N THR A 36 1.58 -0.82 -0.96
CA THR A 36 2.50 -1.21 -2.02
C THR A 36 2.22 -0.41 -3.28
N ALA A 37 3.24 -0.11 -4.06
CA ALA A 37 3.11 0.64 -5.30
C ALA A 37 3.87 -0.05 -6.43
N SER A 38 3.29 0.02 -7.63
CA SER A 38 3.94 -0.42 -8.85
C SER A 38 3.62 0.56 -9.97
N SER A 39 4.69 1.06 -10.60
CA SER A 39 4.63 1.88 -11.79
C SER A 39 4.16 1.09 -13.01
N LYS A 40 4.52 -0.20 -13.10
CA LYS A 40 4.16 -1.05 -14.26
C LYS A 40 2.69 -1.48 -14.23
N ASP A 41 2.13 -1.83 -13.08
CA ASP A 41 0.68 -2.08 -12.98
C ASP A 41 -0.13 -0.80 -12.75
N ARG A 42 0.54 0.33 -12.50
CA ARG A 42 -0.05 1.65 -12.26
C ARG A 42 -1.03 1.63 -11.10
N THR A 43 -0.76 0.82 -10.07
CA THR A 43 -1.59 0.76 -8.88
C THR A 43 -0.84 0.98 -7.58
N VAL A 44 -1.55 1.62 -6.64
CA VAL A 44 -1.20 1.61 -5.22
C VAL A 44 -2.25 0.77 -4.51
N ARG A 45 -1.79 -0.24 -3.76
CA ARG A 45 -2.67 -1.22 -3.10
C ARG A 45 -2.40 -1.27 -1.62
N LEU A 46 -3.50 -1.37 -0.86
CA LEU A 46 -3.52 -1.54 0.59
C LEU A 46 -3.88 -2.99 0.93
N TRP A 47 -3.14 -3.57 1.88
CA TRP A 47 -3.26 -4.98 2.25
C TRP A 47 -3.33 -5.15 3.76
N ALA A 48 -4.09 -6.15 4.21
CA ALA A 48 -4.03 -6.65 5.59
C ALA A 48 -2.82 -7.59 5.74
N THR A 49 -1.97 -7.36 6.75
CA THR A 49 -0.72 -8.11 6.91
C THR A 49 -0.94 -9.54 7.36
N GLN A 50 -1.95 -9.78 8.20
CA GLN A 50 -2.24 -11.09 8.79
C GLN A 50 -2.81 -12.08 7.77
N SER A 51 -3.75 -11.63 6.93
CA SER A 51 -4.43 -12.50 5.96
C SER A 51 -3.81 -12.42 4.55
N GLY A 52 -3.04 -11.37 4.27
CA GLY A 52 -2.58 -11.05 2.92
C GLY A 52 -3.69 -10.57 1.98
N ARG A 53 -4.89 -10.33 2.51
CA ARG A 53 -6.04 -9.86 1.72
C ARG A 53 -5.80 -8.44 1.25
N GLN A 54 -6.11 -8.17 -0.02
CA GLN A 54 -6.19 -6.81 -0.53
C GLN A 54 -7.42 -6.11 0.07
N ILE A 55 -7.21 -4.98 0.72
CA ILE A 55 -8.28 -4.14 1.27
C ILE A 55 -8.82 -3.19 0.20
N ALA A 56 -7.91 -2.50 -0.49
CA ALA A 56 -8.29 -1.49 -1.47
C ALA A 56 -7.20 -1.27 -2.53
N VAL A 57 -7.63 -0.79 -3.69
CA VAL A 57 -6.77 -0.15 -4.68
C VAL A 57 -6.95 1.36 -4.50
N LEU A 58 -5.93 2.03 -4.00
CA LEU A 58 -5.94 3.46 -3.63
C LEU A 58 -5.70 4.39 -4.81
N GLY A 59 -5.08 3.86 -5.86
CA GLY A 59 -4.92 4.53 -7.14
C GLY A 59 -4.90 3.48 -8.23
N SER A 60 -5.70 3.68 -9.26
CA SER A 60 -5.63 2.99 -10.55
C SER A 60 -5.85 4.04 -11.62
N HIS A 61 -5.31 3.84 -12.83
CA HIS A 61 -5.52 4.80 -13.91
C HIS A 61 -6.17 4.18 -15.13
N ASP A 62 -7.41 4.59 -15.35
CA ASP A 62 -8.08 4.67 -16.65
C ASP A 62 -7.95 6.10 -17.26
N GLU A 63 -7.24 7.03 -16.62
CA GLU A 63 -7.33 8.45 -16.96
C GLU A 63 -5.98 9.09 -17.37
N ALA A 64 -5.26 8.54 -18.36
CA ALA A 64 -4.20 9.19 -19.17
C ALA A 64 -3.10 10.09 -18.54
N THR A 65 -3.10 10.38 -17.24
CA THR A 65 -2.33 11.46 -16.58
C THR A 65 -1.21 10.91 -15.70
N ILE A 66 -1.27 9.62 -15.35
CA ILE A 66 -0.15 8.88 -14.77
C ILE A 66 0.55 8.13 -15.90
N LEU A 67 1.28 8.85 -16.75
CA LEU A 67 2.24 8.23 -17.65
C LEU A 67 3.63 8.74 -17.31
N LEU A 68 4.48 7.76 -16.97
CA LEU A 68 5.94 7.82 -16.87
C LEU A 68 6.51 8.39 -15.55
N GLY A 69 6.48 7.57 -14.49
CA GLY A 69 7.26 7.85 -13.28
C GLY A 69 7.24 6.70 -12.27
N PHE A 70 8.22 6.69 -11.36
CA PHE A 70 8.17 5.81 -10.18
C PHE A 70 6.97 6.20 -9.31
N THR A 71 6.27 5.21 -8.77
CA THR A 71 5.20 5.44 -7.78
C THR A 71 5.70 5.02 -6.42
N ARG A 72 5.65 5.92 -5.45
CA ARG A 72 5.92 5.64 -4.04
C ARG A 72 4.66 5.91 -3.23
N ALA A 73 4.46 5.12 -2.19
CA ALA A 73 3.37 5.33 -1.24
C ALA A 73 3.89 5.20 0.18
N ALA A 74 3.42 6.06 1.07
CA ALA A 74 3.77 6.00 2.48
C ALA A 74 2.60 6.35 3.40
N PHE A 75 2.51 5.69 4.56
CA PHE A 75 1.58 6.04 5.62
C PHE A 75 2.00 7.30 6.36
N SER A 76 1.02 8.08 6.82
CA SER A 76 1.22 9.06 7.88
C SER A 76 1.58 8.36 9.20
N SER A 77 2.23 9.09 10.12
CA SER A 77 2.66 8.55 11.42
C SER A 77 1.53 8.05 12.30
N ASP A 78 0.32 8.60 12.12
CA ASP A 78 -0.90 8.17 12.80
C ASP A 78 -1.62 7.00 12.09
N GLY A 79 -1.11 6.58 10.92
CA GLY A 79 -1.64 5.51 10.06
C GLY A 79 -2.89 5.86 9.27
N THR A 80 -3.51 7.03 9.46
CA THR A 80 -4.84 7.33 8.91
C THR A 80 -4.82 7.74 7.44
N ARG A 81 -3.67 8.15 6.93
CA ARG A 81 -3.50 8.63 5.56
C ARG A 81 -2.39 7.91 4.84
N VAL A 82 -2.49 7.89 3.52
CA VAL A 82 -1.44 7.46 2.61
C VAL A 82 -1.09 8.63 1.68
N ALA A 83 0.18 9.02 1.66
CA ALA A 83 0.75 9.88 0.64
C ALA A 83 1.17 9.04 -0.56
N ILE A 84 0.75 9.43 -1.76
CA ILE A 84 1.14 8.82 -3.03
C ILE A 84 1.85 9.88 -3.84
N VAL A 85 3.07 9.56 -4.27
CA VAL A 85 3.89 10.43 -5.11
C VAL A 85 4.13 9.76 -6.45
N SER A 86 3.88 10.50 -7.53
CA SER A 86 4.20 10.14 -8.90
C SER A 86 5.36 11.00 -9.40
N GLY A 87 6.13 10.50 -10.36
CA GLY A 87 7.21 11.28 -11.01
C GLY A 87 6.72 12.58 -11.66
N GLU A 88 5.43 12.65 -11.97
CA GLU A 88 4.77 13.81 -12.55
C GLU A 88 4.24 14.74 -11.45
N LYS A 89 5.15 15.47 -10.78
CA LYS A 89 4.98 16.69 -9.94
C LYS A 89 3.92 16.72 -8.82
N ASP A 90 3.01 15.75 -8.75
CA ASP A 90 1.85 15.76 -7.89
C ASP A 90 2.02 14.77 -6.74
N VAL A 91 1.56 15.22 -5.57
CA VAL A 91 1.41 14.40 -4.37
C VAL A 91 -0.08 14.33 -4.05
N ARG A 92 -0.62 13.11 -3.99
CA ARG A 92 -1.99 12.86 -3.52
C ARG A 92 -1.94 12.35 -2.10
N ILE A 93 -2.72 12.96 -1.21
CA ILE A 93 -2.92 12.48 0.16
C ILE A 93 -4.31 11.90 0.28
N LEU A 94 -4.40 10.60 0.54
CA LEU A 94 -5.66 9.89 0.70
C LEU A 94 -5.89 9.57 2.17
N ARG A 95 -7.10 9.85 2.67
CA ARG A 95 -7.55 9.33 3.96
C ARG A 95 -8.02 7.89 3.75
N VAL A 96 -7.34 6.94 4.39
CA VAL A 96 -7.62 5.51 4.28
C VAL A 96 -8.32 4.95 5.52
N PHE A 97 -8.18 5.62 6.66
CA PHE A 97 -8.91 5.34 7.90
C PHE A 97 -9.45 6.65 8.47
N GLN A 98 -10.64 6.65 9.08
CA GLN A 98 -11.20 7.88 9.65
C GLN A 98 -10.45 8.26 10.92
N THR A 99 -10.13 7.26 11.72
CA THR A 99 -9.42 7.41 12.98
C THR A 99 -8.32 6.37 13.15
N SER A 100 -7.42 6.59 14.09
CA SER A 100 -6.42 5.58 14.45
C SER A 100 -7.02 4.37 15.18
N ARG A 101 -8.30 4.40 15.59
CA ARG A 101 -8.99 3.22 16.13
C ARG A 101 -9.37 2.25 15.02
N ASP A 102 -9.83 2.78 13.89
CA ASP A 102 -10.20 1.97 12.73
C ASP A 102 -9.01 1.16 12.18
N LEU A 103 -7.77 1.59 12.46
CA LEU A 103 -6.57 0.84 12.13
C LEU A 103 -6.49 -0.53 12.81
N ILE A 104 -7.17 -0.72 13.94
CA ILE A 104 -7.13 -1.98 14.70
C ILE A 104 -8.33 -2.85 14.34
N ASP A 105 -9.48 -2.21 14.14
CA ASP A 105 -10.77 -2.90 14.00
C ASP A 105 -11.16 -3.17 12.53
N PHE A 106 -10.33 -2.80 11.55
CA PHE A 106 -10.63 -3.08 10.16
C PHE A 106 -10.56 -4.59 9.87
N PRO A 107 -11.66 -5.20 9.38
CA PRO A 107 -11.75 -6.64 9.19
C PRO A 107 -10.93 -7.15 8.00
#